data_AF-A0A821R529-F1
#
_entry.id   AF-A0A821R529-F1
#
_cell.length_a   1.000
_cell.length_b   1.000
_cell.length_c   1.000
_cell.angle_alpha   90.00
_cell.angle_beta   90.00
_cell.angle_gamma   90.00
#
_symmetry.space_group_name_H-M   'P 1'
#
loop_
_entity.id
_entity.type
_entity.pdbx_description
1 polymer ?
#
loop_
_entity_poly.entity_id
_entity_poly.type
_entity_poly.pdbx_seq_one_letter_code
_entity_poly.pdbx_strand_id
1 'polypeptide(L)'
;RILIPRFFRTLFDGGVNEVYFQLKQTKEIFHNPTLSLDCEQASMVTCFGKPPHIKVCTEGHLILEYTFDDLMRIKSWHFAIKQFRELIPR
;
A
#
# COMPACT_ATOMS: atom_id res chain seq x y z
N ARG A 1 -7.31 -1.27 15.12
CA ARG A 1 -6.94 -2.56 14.47
C ARG A 1 -8.13 -3.29 13.84
N ILE A 2 -9.30 -3.36 14.48
CA ILE A 2 -10.47 -4.14 14.00
C ILE A 2 -11.02 -3.75 12.61
N LEU A 3 -10.82 -2.49 12.18
CA LEU A 3 -11.29 -2.01 10.88
C LEU A 3 -10.29 -2.28 9.73
N ILE A 4 -9.07 -2.72 10.02
CA ILE A 4 -8.04 -2.96 8.99
C ILE A 4 -8.51 -4.03 7.99
N PRO A 5 -9.04 -5.20 8.41
CA PRO A 5 -9.56 -6.18 7.46
C PRO A 5 -10.69 -5.61 6.60
N ARG A 6 -11.59 -4.82 7.21
CA ARG A 6 -12.69 -4.17 6.49
C ARG A 6 -12.17 -3.16 5.48
N PHE A 7 -11.18 -2.34 5.83
CA PHE A 7 -10.56 -1.38 4.90
C PHE A 7 -10.07 -2.10 3.64
N PHE A 8 -9.22 -3.12 3.76
CA PHE A 8 -8.73 -3.86 2.60
C PHE A 8 -9.87 -4.56 1.84
N ARG A 9 -10.86 -5.09 2.55
CA ARG A 9 -12.03 -5.72 1.93
C ARG A 9 -12.80 -4.77 1.01
N THR A 10 -12.94 -3.49 1.38
CA THR A 10 -13.67 -2.51 0.55
C THR A 10 -13.05 -2.30 -0.83
N LEU A 11 -11.73 -2.51 -0.98
CA LEU A 11 -11.08 -2.46 -2.30
C LEU A 11 -11.65 -3.54 -3.23
N PHE A 12 -11.72 -4.78 -2.73
CA PHE A 12 -12.22 -5.93 -3.50
C PHE A 12 -13.73 -5.87 -3.72
N ASP A 13 -14.50 -5.38 -2.75
CA ASP A 13 -15.93 -5.14 -2.94
C ASP A 13 -16.18 -4.06 -4.01
N GLY A 14 -15.20 -3.18 -4.25
CA GLY A 14 -15.19 -2.20 -5.35
C GLY A 14 -14.86 -2.78 -6.74
N GLY A 15 -14.61 -4.08 -6.87
CA GLY A 15 -14.33 -4.75 -8.15
C GLY A 15 -12.84 -4.96 -8.47
N VAL A 16 -11.95 -4.59 -7.54
CA VAL A 16 -10.52 -4.93 -7.59
C VAL A 16 -10.36 -6.44 -7.45
N ASN A 17 -9.54 -7.07 -8.30
CA ASN A 17 -9.18 -8.49 -8.19
C ASN A 17 -7.75 -8.69 -7.66
N GLU A 18 -6.89 -7.69 -7.80
CA GLU A 18 -5.50 -7.73 -7.38
C GLU A 18 -5.08 -6.36 -6.84
N VAL A 19 -4.36 -6.35 -5.71
CA VAL A 19 -3.74 -5.15 -5.15
C VAL A 19 -2.33 -5.47 -4.68
N TYR A 20 -1.38 -4.61 -5.02
CA TYR A 20 0.01 -4.71 -4.55
C TYR A 20 0.64 -3.33 -4.39
N PHE A 21 1.73 -3.27 -3.61
CA PHE A 21 2.48 -2.05 -3.37
C PHE A 21 3.86 -2.15 -4.03
N GLN A 22 4.24 -1.13 -4.78
CA GLN A 22 5.59 -0.96 -5.32
C GLN A 22 6.29 0.14 -4.53
N LEU A 23 7.41 -0.21 -3.91
CA LEU A 23 8.21 0.72 -3.12
C LEU A 23 9.53 1.00 -3.85
N LYS A 24 9.86 2.28 -4.01
CA LYS A 24 11.11 2.72 -4.66
C LYS A 24 11.91 3.56 -3.68
N GLN A 25 13.22 3.34 -3.62
CA GLN A 25 14.17 4.13 -2.81
C GLN A 25 13.71 4.26 -1.34
N THR A 26 13.45 3.12 -0.70
CA THR A 26 13.04 3.08 0.71
C THR A 26 14.19 3.50 1.62
N LYS A 27 13.86 4.23 2.68
CA LYS A 27 14.76 4.55 3.79
C LYS A 27 14.31 3.74 5.01
N GLU A 28 15.23 2.99 5.59
CA GLU A 28 14.98 2.16 6.77
C GLU A 28 15.74 2.72 7.97
N ILE A 29 15.04 2.92 9.08
CA ILE A 29 15.60 3.47 10.31
C ILE A 29 15.26 2.52 11.47
N PHE A 30 16.29 1.96 12.08
CA PHE A 30 16.15 1.09 13.24
C PHE A 30 16.10 1.94 14.51
N HIS A 31 15.00 1.82 15.23
CA HIS A 31 14.84 2.31 16.60
C HIS A 31 14.72 1.08 17.52
N ASN A 32 15.14 1.17 18.78
CA ASN A 32 14.80 0.11 19.73
C ASN A 32 13.51 0.50 20.45
N PRO A 33 12.37 -0.21 20.28
CA PRO A 33 12.17 -1.55 19.69
C PRO A 33 11.36 -1.58 18.37
N THR A 34 11.55 -0.62 17.46
CA THR A 34 10.75 -0.51 16.21
C THR A 34 11.61 -0.26 14.96
N LEU A 35 11.17 -0.73 13.81
CA LEU A 35 11.77 -0.40 12.51
C LEU A 35 10.83 0.54 11.75
N SER A 36 11.34 1.68 11.33
CA SER A 36 10.61 2.62 10.45
C SER A 36 11.04 2.42 9.01
N LEU A 37 10.08 2.27 8.09
CA LEU A 37 10.29 2.29 6.64
C LEU A 37 9.59 3.52 6.07
N ASP A 38 10.36 4.38 5.41
CA ASP A 38 9.88 5.58 4.73
C ASP A 38 10.09 5.45 3.22
N CYS A 39 9.02 5.58 2.44
CA CYS A 39 9.05 5.51 0.98
C CYS A 39 8.28 6.68 0.36
N GLU A 40 8.99 7.74 -0.03
CA GLU A 40 8.41 8.93 -0.67
C GLU A 40 7.80 8.67 -2.06
N GLN A 41 8.23 7.57 -2.72
CA GLN A 41 7.85 7.12 -4.06
C GLN A 41 7.19 5.73 -4.01
N ALA A 42 6.14 5.60 -3.19
CA ALA A 42 5.34 4.40 -3.10
C ALA A 42 4.16 4.46 -4.08
N SER A 43 3.81 3.31 -4.65
CA SER A 43 2.63 3.17 -5.53
C SER A 43 1.79 1.97 -5.09
N MET A 44 0.51 2.21 -4.79
CA MET A 44 -0.50 1.17 -4.66
C MET A 44 -1.11 0.92 -6.03
N VAL A 45 -0.94 -0.28 -6.56
CA VAL A 45 -1.54 -0.68 -7.83
C VAL A 45 -2.73 -1.56 -7.56
N THR A 46 -3.87 -1.21 -8.14
CA THR A 46 -5.11 -2.00 -8.10
C THR A 46 -5.52 -2.38 -9.51
N CYS A 47 -5.77 -3.67 -9.74
CA CYS A 47 -6.27 -4.19 -11.01
C CYS A 47 -7.74 -4.55 -10.88
N PHE A 48 -8.53 -4.23 -11.90
CA PHE A 48 -9.94 -4.59 -11.98
C PHE A 48 -10.10 -5.80 -12.90
N GLY A 49 -10.77 -6.83 -12.41
CA GLY A 49 -10.85 -8.13 -13.09
C GLY A 49 -11.96 -8.25 -14.14
N LYS A 50 -12.91 -7.32 -14.17
CA LYS A 50 -13.98 -7.30 -15.16
C LYS A 50 -13.61 -6.37 -16.31
N PRO A 51 -13.92 -6.70 -17.57
CA PRO A 51 -13.77 -5.76 -18.68
C PRO A 51 -14.50 -4.44 -18.42
N PRO A 52 -13.87 -3.29 -18.73
CA PRO A 52 -12.50 -3.15 -19.19
C PRO A 52 -11.48 -3.43 -18.06
N HIS A 53 -10.41 -4.16 -18.36
CA HIS A 53 -9.35 -4.51 -17.41
C HIS A 53 -8.52 -3.28 -17.01
N ILE A 54 -9.08 -2.42 -16.18
CA ILE A 54 -8.48 -1.15 -15.74
C ILE A 54 -7.41 -1.45 -14.68
N LYS A 55 -6.31 -0.71 -14.75
CA LYS A 55 -5.34 -0.62 -13.65
C LYS A 55 -5.33 0.80 -13.10
N VAL A 56 -5.44 0.95 -11.79
CA VAL A 56 -5.30 2.24 -11.11
C VAL A 56 -4.01 2.25 -10.30
N CYS A 57 -3.13 3.19 -10.62
CA CYS A 57 -1.86 3.43 -9.94
C CYS A 57 -2.03 4.64 -9.02
N THR A 58 -2.10 4.42 -7.72
CA THR A 58 -2.18 5.47 -6.70
C THR A 58 -0.79 5.70 -6.11
N GLU A 59 -0.21 6.87 -6.38
CA GLU A 59 1.15 7.23 -5.97
C GLU A 59 1.13 8.12 -4.72
N GLY A 60 2.09 7.91 -3.82
CA GLY A 60 2.14 8.64 -2.56
C GLY A 60 3.39 8.37 -1.74
N HIS A 61 3.38 8.91 -0.52
CA HIS A 61 4.39 8.68 0.50
C HIS A 61 3.88 7.65 1.50
N LEU A 62 4.53 6.49 1.55
CA LEU A 62 4.20 5.42 2.49
C LEU A 62 5.20 5.40 3.63
N ILE A 63 4.68 5.49 4.87
CA ILE A 63 5.44 5.35 6.10
C ILE A 63 4.87 4.15 6.85
N LEU A 64 5.72 3.19 7.16
CA LEU A 64 5.40 2.00 7.95
C LEU A 64 6.26 1.97 9.19
N GLU A 65 5.65 1.61 10.32
CA GLU A 65 6.38 1.26 11.54
C GLU A 65 6.14 -0.21 11.81
N TYR A 66 7.20 -0.97 12.05
CA TYR A 66 7.18 -2.39 12.38
C TYR A 66 7.59 -2.60 13.84
N THR A 67 7.04 -3.63 14.47
CA THR A 67 7.64 -4.19 15.70
C THR A 67 8.98 -4.81 15.34
N PHE A 68 10.04 -4.53 16.11
CA PHE A 68 11.34 -5.17 15.93
C PHE A 68 11.40 -6.45 16.78
N ASP A 69 10.59 -7.44 16.38
CA ASP A 69 10.47 -8.77 16.97
C ASP A 69 10.46 -9.85 15.87
N ASP A 70 10.43 -11.13 16.23
CA ASP A 70 10.51 -12.25 15.27
C ASP A 70 9.40 -12.24 14.19
N LEU A 71 8.27 -11.58 14.46
CA LEU A 71 7.14 -11.52 13.54
C LEU A 71 7.16 -10.29 12.62
N MET A 72 7.97 -9.26 12.95
CA MET A 72 8.10 -8.01 12.20
C MET A 72 6.74 -7.44 11.73
N ARG A 73 5.77 -7.35 12.64
CA ARG A 73 4.39 -6.95 12.27
C ARG A 73 4.28 -5.44 12.13
N ILE A 74 3.49 -5.00 11.15
CA ILE A 74 3.13 -3.59 11.00
C ILE A 74 2.40 -3.10 12.26
N LYS A 75 3.02 -2.14 12.95
CA LYS A 75 2.50 -1.40 14.10
C LYS A 75 1.74 -0.16 13.65
N SER A 76 2.27 0.57 12.67
CA SER A 76 1.65 1.75 12.06
C SER A 76 1.73 1.70 10.53
N TRP A 77 0.66 2.14 9.87
CA TRP A 77 0.60 2.29 8.41
C TRP A 77 0.04 3.66 8.09
N HIS A 78 0.82 4.48 7.39
CA HIS A 78 0.39 5.79 6.89
C HIS A 78 0.72 5.92 5.42
N PHE A 79 -0.28 6.15 4.57
CA PHE A 79 -0.09 6.37 3.14
C PHE A 79 -0.70 7.71 2.72
N ALA A 80 0.16 8.71 2.50
CA ALA A 80 -0.24 10.03 2.03
C ALA A 80 -0.25 10.06 0.50
N ILE A 81 -1.45 9.99 -0.07
CA ILE A 81 -1.67 9.97 -1.53
C ILE A 81 -1.32 11.34 -2.12
N LYS A 82 -0.54 11.35 -3.21
CA LYS A 82 -0.16 12.55 -3.97
C LYS A 82 -0.93 12.67 -5.28
N GLN A 83 -1.05 11.56 -6.02
CA GLN A 83 -1.74 11.51 -7.30
C GLN A 83 -2.22 10.09 -7.62
N PHE A 84 -3.09 9.96 -8.62
CA PHE A 84 -3.47 8.66 -9.16
C PHE A 84 -3.59 8.71 -10.69
N ARG A 85 -3.44 7.56 -11.34
CA ARG A 85 -3.61 7.40 -12.80
C ARG A 85 -4.38 6.13 -13.09
N GLU A 86 -5.30 6.22 -14.04
CA GLU A 86 -6.04 5.08 -14.56
C GLU A 86 -5.45 4.67 -15.92
N LEU A 87 -5.17 3.38 -16.07
CA LEU A 87 -4.60 2.79 -17.28
C LEU A 87 -5.63 1.84 -17.87
N ILE A 88 -6.09 2.19 -19.07
CA ILE A 88 -7.04 1.40 -19.85
C ILE A 88 -6.25 0.68 -20.94
N PRO A 89 -6.42 -0.64 -21.13
CA PRO A 89 -5.82 -1.37 -22.24
C PRO A 89 -6.23 -0.76 -23.59
N ARG A 90 -5.29 -0.74 -24.55
CA ARG A 90 -5.54 -0.26 -25.92
C ARG A 90 -6.33 -1.27 -26.74
#